data_AF-A0A0Q6VXT1-F1
#
_entry.id   AF-A0A0Q6VXT1-F1
#
_cell.length_a   1.000
_cell.length_b   1.000
_cell.length_c   1.000
_cell.angle_alpha   90.00
_cell.angle_beta   90.00
_cell.angle_gamma   90.00
#
_symmetry.space_group_name_H-M   'P 1'
#
loop_
_entity.id
_entity.type
_entity.pdbx_description
1 polymer ?
#
loop_
_entity_poly.entity_id
_entity_poly.type
_entity_poly.pdbx_seq_one_letter_code
_entity_poly.pdbx_strand_id
1 'polypeptide(L)'
;MSRREFTKAVYAQIVKRAMLESGEIACEGCGLILGKKRYQVDHTIADALQVDKSRKLTVDDGKLLGLECCHKPKTKQDVKVIAKAKRVEANYLRTNAQSRPIQSPGFPKSEKTAHRSTKAQLPPRQLYQAVDSHPHASTETCRRIER
;
A
#
# COMPACT_ATOMS: atom_id res chain seq x y z
N MET A 1 4.40 20.97 3.71
CA MET A 1 5.74 20.50 4.09
C MET A 1 6.57 20.33 2.84
N SER A 2 7.72 20.99 2.74
CA SER A 2 8.69 20.78 1.66
C SER A 2 9.22 19.35 1.73
N ARG A 3 9.40 18.73 0.56
CA ARG A 3 10.06 17.41 0.40
C ARG A 3 11.50 17.56 0.88
N ARG A 4 12.03 16.57 1.60
CA ARG A 4 13.46 16.53 1.90
C ARG A 4 14.26 16.34 0.63
N GLU A 5 15.33 17.10 0.50
CA GLU A 5 16.28 16.93 -0.59
C GLU A 5 17.56 16.29 -0.06
N PHE A 6 18.17 15.41 -0.85
CA PHE A 6 19.48 14.88 -0.54
C PHE A 6 20.52 16.00 -0.58
N THR A 7 21.48 15.97 0.35
CA THR A 7 22.62 16.89 0.25
C THR A 7 23.45 16.57 -0.99
N LYS A 8 24.13 17.57 -1.56
CA LYS A 8 24.98 17.38 -2.75
C LYS A 8 26.04 16.29 -2.54
N ALA A 9 26.56 16.14 -1.32
CA ALA A 9 27.52 15.10 -0.97
C ALA A 9 26.91 13.69 -1.07
N VAL A 10 25.72 13.48 -0.51
CA VAL A 10 25.00 12.20 -0.60
C VAL A 10 24.61 11.90 -2.04
N TYR A 11 24.19 12.92 -2.80
CA TYR A 11 23.89 12.77 -4.22
C TYR A 11 25.11 12.23 -5.00
N ALA A 12 26.29 12.83 -4.81
CA ALA A 12 27.51 12.38 -5.47
C ALA A 12 27.91 10.95 -5.07
N GLN A 13 27.69 10.56 -3.81
CA GLN A 13 27.95 9.19 -3.34
C GLN A 13 27.00 8.18 -4.00
N ILE A 14 25.72 8.51 -4.13
CA ILE A 14 24.73 7.65 -4.80
C ILE A 14 25.08 7.49 -6.29
N VAL A 15 25.47 8.58 -6.97
CA VAL A 15 25.88 8.50 -8.37
C VAL A 15 27.12 7.61 -8.52
N LYS A 16 28.13 7.77 -7.65
CA LYS A 16 29.33 6.91 -7.66
C LYS A 16 29.00 5.44 -7.43
N ARG A 17 28.03 5.13 -6.55
CA ARG A 17 27.56 3.76 -6.31
C ARG A 17 26.89 3.15 -7.54
N ALA A 18 26.15 3.95 -8.29
CA ALA A 18 25.40 3.52 -9.47
C ALA A 18 26.25 3.50 -10.76
N MET A 19 27.50 3.95 -10.71
CA MET A 19 28.44 3.84 -11.83
C MET A 19 29.04 2.43 -11.88
N LEU A 20 29.01 1.83 -13.07
CA LEU A 20 29.70 0.57 -13.36
C LEU A 20 31.20 0.80 -13.55
N GLU A 21 31.99 -0.27 -13.52
CA GLU A 21 33.44 -0.23 -13.83
C GLU A 21 33.73 0.29 -15.25
N SER A 22 32.75 0.19 -16.16
CA SER A 22 32.80 0.76 -17.52
C SER A 22 32.66 2.29 -17.57
N GLY A 23 32.34 2.94 -16.45
CA GLY A 23 32.11 4.39 -16.37
C GLY A 23 30.70 4.82 -16.77
N GLU A 24 29.81 3.88 -17.09
CA GLU A 24 28.42 4.16 -17.44
C GLU A 24 27.51 4.14 -16.21
N ILE A 25 26.52 5.03 -16.18
CA ILE A 25 25.54 5.11 -15.08
C ILE A 25 24.43 4.09 -15.32
N ALA A 26 24.23 3.19 -14.37
CA ALA A 26 23.16 2.19 -14.39
C ALA A 26 21.98 2.60 -13.49
N CYS A 27 20.78 2.22 -13.89
CA CYS A 27 19.59 2.36 -13.06
C CYS A 27 19.57 1.25 -11.99
N GLU A 28 19.51 1.59 -10.71
CA GLU A 28 19.47 0.58 -9.62
C GLU A 28 18.14 -0.19 -9.53
N GLY A 29 17.09 0.29 -10.20
CA GLY A 29 15.78 -0.36 -10.22
C GLY A 29 15.65 -1.48 -11.25
N CYS A 30 16.32 -1.34 -12.40
CA CYS A 30 16.19 -2.29 -13.52
C CYS A 30 17.52 -2.70 -14.17
N GLY A 31 18.65 -2.17 -13.71
CA GLY A 31 19.99 -2.42 -14.27
C GLY A 31 20.25 -1.77 -15.63
N LEU A 32 19.30 -1.01 -16.18
CA LEU A 32 19.43 -0.45 -17.51
C LEU A 32 20.44 0.71 -17.53
N ILE A 33 21.39 0.65 -18.47
CA ILE A 33 22.40 1.67 -18.66
C ILE A 33 21.72 2.95 -19.18
N LEU A 34 21.80 4.01 -18.39
CA LEU A 34 21.11 5.27 -18.65
C LEU A 34 21.83 6.07 -19.74
N GLY A 35 23.15 5.98 -19.85
CA GLY A 35 23.93 6.70 -20.87
C GLY A 35 23.57 8.20 -20.88
N LYS A 36 22.91 8.67 -21.95
CA LYS A 36 22.42 10.06 -22.10
C LYS A 36 21.02 10.33 -21.53
N LYS A 37 20.31 9.31 -21.02
CA LYS A 37 18.95 9.44 -20.52
C LYS A 37 18.96 10.16 -19.17
N ARG A 38 17.92 10.98 -18.94
CA ARG A 38 17.75 11.72 -17.70
C ARG A 38 17.50 10.74 -16.54
N TYR A 39 18.18 10.95 -15.43
CA TYR A 39 18.02 10.19 -14.20
C TYR A 39 17.68 11.13 -13.04
N GLN A 40 17.07 10.57 -12.00
CA GLN A 40 16.73 11.27 -10.78
C GLN A 40 17.03 10.38 -9.58
N VAL A 41 17.54 11.00 -8.52
CA VAL A 41 17.76 10.32 -7.24
C VAL A 41 16.46 10.41 -6.44
N ASP A 42 15.90 9.25 -6.13
CA ASP A 42 14.63 9.11 -5.42
C ASP A 42 14.82 8.43 -4.07
N HIS A 43 13.89 8.69 -3.16
CA HIS A 43 13.91 8.07 -1.84
C HIS A 43 13.42 6.63 -1.94
N THR A 44 14.08 5.69 -1.26
CA THR A 44 13.67 4.28 -1.22
C THR A 44 12.27 4.14 -0.62
N ILE A 45 12.04 4.76 0.55
CA ILE A 45 10.73 4.94 1.17
C ILE A 45 10.27 6.35 0.86
N ALA A 46 9.04 6.53 0.38
CA ALA A 46 8.53 7.86 0.07
C ALA A 46 8.55 8.75 1.34
N ASP A 47 9.11 9.95 1.23
CA ASP A 47 9.24 10.92 2.35
C ASP A 47 7.90 11.25 3.04
N ALA A 48 6.79 11.13 2.31
CA ALA A 48 5.45 11.32 2.86
C ALA A 48 5.00 10.20 3.80
N LEU A 49 5.65 9.03 3.76
CA LEU A 49 5.39 7.88 4.62
C LEU A 49 6.36 7.81 5.81
N GLN A 50 7.46 8.55 5.77
CA GLN A 50 8.46 8.57 6.85
C GLN A 50 7.95 9.39 8.04
N VAL A 51 7.73 8.74 9.18
CA VAL A 51 7.31 9.38 10.44
C VAL A 51 8.46 10.17 11.05
N ASP A 52 9.64 9.54 11.15
CA ASP A 52 10.81 10.14 11.78
C ASP A 52 11.58 11.06 10.85
N LYS A 53 11.28 12.34 11.00
CA LYS A 53 11.81 13.43 10.19
C LYS A 53 13.09 14.05 10.74
N SER A 54 13.61 13.56 11.86
CA SER A 54 14.77 14.18 12.50
C SER A 54 16.11 13.62 11.98
N ARG A 55 16.11 12.45 11.33
CA ARG A 55 17.33 11.81 10.83
C ARG A 55 17.80 12.42 9.51
N LYS A 56 19.12 12.58 9.36
CA LYS A 56 19.76 12.97 8.09
C LYS A 56 19.63 11.83 7.08
N LEU A 57 19.31 12.16 5.83
CA LEU A 57 19.26 11.17 4.75
C LEU A 57 20.65 10.62 4.48
N THR A 58 20.72 9.29 4.42
CA THR A 58 21.94 8.56 4.13
C THR A 58 21.94 8.06 2.68
N VAL A 59 23.08 7.52 2.24
CA VAL A 59 23.25 6.96 0.88
C VAL A 59 22.32 5.77 0.63
N ASP A 60 21.98 5.03 1.68
CA ASP A 60 21.13 3.84 1.60
C ASP A 60 19.64 4.20 1.41
N ASP A 61 19.25 5.40 1.85
CA ASP A 61 17.89 5.91 1.72
C ASP A 61 17.58 6.41 0.31
N GLY A 62 18.59 6.59 -0.54
CA GLY A 62 18.47 7.08 -1.90
C GLY A 62 18.78 6.01 -2.94
N LYS A 63 18.03 6.03 -4.05
CA LYS A 63 18.27 5.18 -5.23
C LYS A 63 18.34 6.02 -6.49
N LEU A 64 19.27 5.66 -7.38
CA LEU A 64 19.35 6.30 -8.70
C LEU A 64 18.44 5.57 -9.68
N LEU A 65 17.40 6.27 -10.14
CA LEU A 65 16.41 5.74 -11.06
C LEU A 65 16.36 6.55 -12.36
N GLY A 66 16.24 5.85 -13.48
CA GLY A 66 15.93 6.50 -14.75
C GLY A 66 14.52 7.09 -14.75
N LEU A 67 14.38 8.29 -15.32
CA LEU A 67 13.12 9.03 -15.32
C LEU A 67 11.98 8.24 -15.99
N GLU A 68 12.26 7.64 -17.15
CA GLU A 68 11.28 6.92 -17.96
C GLU A 68 11.08 5.47 -17.50
N CYS A 69 12.14 4.80 -17.03
CA CYS A 69 12.08 3.37 -16.74
C CYS A 69 11.49 3.05 -15.36
N CYS A 70 12.04 3.62 -14.29
CA CYS A 70 11.71 3.20 -12.93
C CYS A 70 11.10 4.32 -12.09
N HIS A 71 11.41 5.59 -12.38
CA HIS A 71 10.87 6.72 -11.63
C HIS A 71 9.35 6.86 -11.83
N LYS A 72 8.87 7.00 -13.08
CA LYS A 72 7.43 7.12 -13.39
C LYS A 72 6.54 6.01 -12.77
N PRO A 73 6.83 4.71 -12.94
CA PRO A 73 5.99 3.67 -12.35
C PRO A 73 6.05 3.69 -10.82
N LYS A 74 7.22 3.96 -10.23
CA LYS A 74 7.38 4.12 -8.79
C LYS A 74 6.54 5.26 -8.24
N THR A 75 6.62 6.46 -8.85
CA THR A 75 5.84 7.62 -8.39
C THR A 75 4.35 7.32 -8.38
N LYS A 76 3.83 6.61 -9.38
CA LYS A 76 2.41 6.21 -9.44
C LYS A 76 2.01 5.27 -8.30
N GLN A 77 2.89 4.33 -7.93
CA GLN A 77 2.67 3.41 -6.82
C GLN A 77 2.74 4.15 -5.48
N ASP A 78 3.76 4.99 -5.29
CA ASP A 78 3.97 5.78 -4.07
C ASP A 78 2.77 6.70 -3.80
N VAL A 79 2.27 7.40 -4.81
CA VAL A 79 1.08 8.26 -4.68
C VAL A 79 -0.15 7.46 -4.20
N LYS A 80 -0.35 6.23 -4.71
CA LYS A 80 -1.45 5.37 -4.27
C LYS A 80 -1.27 4.93 -2.82
N VAL A 81 -0.05 4.55 -2.43
CA VAL A 81 0.26 4.14 -1.05
C VAL A 81 0.09 5.30 -0.08
N ILE A 82 0.61 6.49 -0.41
CA ILE A 82 0.45 7.71 0.39
C ILE A 82 -1.03 8.07 0.56
N ALA A 83 -1.81 8.01 -0.52
CA ALA A 83 -3.24 8.29 -0.46
C ALA A 83 -4.00 7.26 0.39
N LYS A 84 -3.54 6.01 0.43
CA LYS A 84 -4.11 4.98 1.31
C LYS A 84 -3.74 5.23 2.77
N ALA A 85 -2.46 5.52 3.06
CA ALA A 85 -1.99 5.81 4.41
C ALA A 85 -2.76 7.00 5.02
N LYS A 86 -2.88 8.11 4.29
CA LYS A 86 -3.68 9.27 4.71
C LYS A 86 -5.14 8.94 5.00
N ARG A 87 -5.76 8.06 4.20
CA ARG A 87 -7.14 7.61 4.43
C ARG A 87 -7.26 6.78 5.71
N VAL A 88 -6.30 5.89 5.97
CA VAL A 88 -6.26 5.07 7.19
C VAL A 88 -6.04 5.95 8.42
N GLU A 89 -5.09 6.90 8.35
CA GLU A 89 -4.84 7.88 9.41
C GLU A 89 -6.09 8.72 9.71
N ALA A 90 -6.77 9.23 8.68
CA ALA A 90 -7.99 10.03 8.85
C ALA A 90 -9.15 9.22 9.45
N ASN A 91 -9.24 7.93 9.14
CA ASN A 91 -10.21 7.01 9.77
C ASN A 91 -9.86 6.76 11.24
N TYR A 92 -8.58 6.52 11.55
CA TYR A 92 -8.10 6.29 12.91
C TYR A 92 -8.31 7.51 13.80
N LEU A 93 -7.95 8.70 13.31
CA LEU A 93 -8.11 9.98 14.00
C LEU A 93 -9.56 10.50 13.97
N ARG A 94 -10.47 9.82 13.27
CA ARG A 94 -11.87 10.24 13.07
C ARG A 94 -12.00 11.68 12.54
N THR A 95 -11.02 12.15 11.77
CA THR A 95 -11.03 13.49 11.16
C THR A 95 -11.91 13.54 9.92
N ASN A 96 -12.28 12.38 9.37
CA ASN A 96 -13.29 12.30 8.33
C ASN A 96 -14.65 12.70 8.91
N ALA A 97 -15.15 13.87 8.50
CA ALA A 97 -16.47 14.33 8.84
C ALA A 97 -17.49 13.26 8.41
N GLN A 98 -18.37 12.85 9.33
CA GLN A 98 -19.51 12.02 8.98
C GLN A 98 -20.32 12.77 7.91
N SER A 99 -20.70 12.08 6.83
CA SER A 99 -21.52 12.71 5.80
C SER A 99 -22.81 13.18 6.45
N ARG A 100 -23.01 14.48 6.53
CA ARG A 100 -24.27 15.03 7.00
C ARG A 100 -25.36 14.67 5.97
N PRO A 101 -26.56 14.30 6.42
CA PRO A 101 -27.67 14.10 5.50
C PRO A 101 -27.86 15.38 4.68
N ILE A 102 -28.09 15.19 3.38
CA ILE A 102 -28.37 16.31 2.47
C ILE A 102 -29.64 16.98 2.98
N GLN A 103 -29.56 18.28 3.32
CA GLN A 103 -30.68 19.07 3.86
C GLN A 103 -31.67 19.50 2.77
N SER A 104 -31.51 19.02 1.54
CA SER A 104 -32.40 19.36 0.44
C SER A 104 -33.70 18.55 0.55
N PRO A 105 -34.81 19.04 -0.03
CA PRO A 105 -35.96 18.22 -0.30
C PRO A 105 -35.54 16.94 -1.03
N GLY A 106 -36.08 15.79 -0.60
CA GLY A 106 -35.81 14.52 -1.27
C GLY A 106 -36.28 14.56 -2.72
N PHE A 107 -35.66 13.75 -3.59
CA PHE A 107 -36.15 13.58 -4.95
C PHE A 107 -37.54 12.92 -4.94
N PRO A 108 -38.45 13.31 -5.85
CA PRO A 108 -39.73 12.63 -5.99
C PRO A 108 -39.48 11.15 -6.33
N LYS A 109 -40.16 10.25 -5.61
CA LYS A 109 -40.10 8.81 -5.91
C LYS A 109 -40.65 8.60 -7.31
N SER A 110 -39.94 7.85 -8.15
CA SER A 110 -40.48 7.49 -9.47
C SER A 110 -41.69 6.57 -9.32
N GLU A 111 -42.66 6.67 -10.25
CA GLU A 111 -43.86 5.81 -10.28
C GLU A 111 -43.50 4.32 -10.22
N LYS A 112 -42.44 3.91 -10.93
CA LYS A 112 -41.93 2.53 -10.92
C LYS A 112 -41.50 2.06 -9.53
N THR A 113 -41.03 2.96 -8.68
CA THR A 113 -40.64 2.65 -7.30
C THR A 113 -41.87 2.61 -6.39
N ALA A 114 -42.87 3.47 -6.64
CA ALA A 114 -44.13 3.47 -5.89
C ALA A 114 -44.93 2.18 -6.08
N HIS A 115 -44.89 1.58 -7.27
CA HIS A 115 -45.57 0.33 -7.59
C HIS A 115 -44.74 -0.93 -7.29
N ARG A 116 -43.54 -0.80 -6.71
CA ARG A 116 -42.67 -1.94 -6.44
C ARG A 116 -43.17 -2.70 -5.21
N SER A 117 -43.69 -3.90 -5.42
CA SER A 117 -44.01 -4.82 -4.32
C SER A 117 -42.73 -5.24 -3.59
N THR A 118 -42.79 -5.30 -2.26
CA THR A 118 -41.71 -5.84 -1.43
C THR A 118 -41.61 -7.33 -1.69
N LYS A 119 -40.42 -7.80 -2.09
CA LYS A 119 -40.18 -9.23 -2.25
C LYS A 119 -40.32 -9.91 -0.88
N ALA A 120 -41.05 -11.01 -0.81
CA ALA A 120 -41.09 -11.86 0.38
C ALA A 120 -39.67 -12.30 0.73
N GLN A 121 -39.30 -12.21 2.00
CA GLN A 121 -38.01 -12.71 2.47
C GLN A 121 -38.00 -14.23 2.32
N LEU A 122 -37.03 -14.74 1.56
CA LEU A 122 -36.75 -16.16 1.50
C LEU A 122 -36.18 -16.60 2.85
N PRO A 123 -36.47 -17.84 3.30
CA PRO A 123 -35.86 -18.37 4.51
C PRO A 123 -34.32 -18.40 4.34
N PRO A 124 -33.57 -18.14 5.42
CA PRO A 124 -32.11 -18.15 5.38
C PRO A 124 -31.62 -19.55 4.97
N ARG A 125 -30.68 -19.57 4.02
CA ARG A 125 -30.10 -20.81 3.51
C ARG A 125 -29.28 -21.47 4.62
N GLN A 126 -29.62 -22.70 4.98
CA GLN A 126 -28.84 -23.50 5.92
C GLN A 126 -27.54 -23.93 5.22
N LEU A 127 -26.44 -23.27 5.53
CA LEU A 127 -25.12 -23.54 4.92
C LEU A 127 -24.37 -24.70 5.60
N TYR A 128 -24.82 -25.14 6.78
CA TYR A 128 -24.17 -26.21 7.57
C TYR A 128 -25.22 -27.14 8.14
N GLN A 129 -24.95 -28.46 8.15
CA GLN A 129 -25.69 -29.44 8.95
C GLN A 129 -25.12 -29.45 10.37
N ALA A 130 -25.99 -29.58 11.38
CA ALA A 130 -25.56 -29.82 12.74
C ALA A 130 -24.82 -31.17 12.78
N VAL A 131 -23.53 -31.12 13.09
CA VAL A 131 -22.74 -32.32 13.36
C VAL A 131 -23.07 -32.73 14.78
N ASP A 132 -23.76 -33.86 14.96
CA ASP A 132 -23.97 -34.45 16.28
C ASP A 132 -22.59 -34.73 16.90
N SER A 133 -22.36 -34.14 18.08
CA SER A 133 -21.14 -34.28 18.84
C SER A 133 -20.92 -35.75 19.21
N HIS A 134 -20.15 -36.48 18.41
CA HIS A 134 -19.59 -37.76 18.84
C HIS A 134 -18.62 -37.50 20.01
N PRO A 135 -18.81 -38.13 21.17
CA PRO A 135 -17.90 -37.97 22.28
C PRO A 135 -16.53 -38.53 21.90
N HIS A 136 -15.49 -37.70 22.05
CA HIS A 136 -14.10 -38.09 21.88
C HIS A 136 -13.78 -39.31 22.76
N ALA A 137 -13.61 -40.47 22.13
CA ALA A 137 -13.10 -41.67 22.77
C ALA A 137 -11.56 -41.61 22.90
N SER A 138 -11.12 -41.73 24.16
CA SER A 138 -9.85 -42.27 24.65
C SER A 138 -8.52 -41.74 24.11
N THR A 139 -7.90 -40.91 24.95
CA THR A 139 -6.45 -40.79 25.13
C THR A 139 -5.84 -42.15 25.54
N GLU A 140 -5.40 -42.97 24.60
CA GLU A 140 -4.58 -44.15 24.92
C GLU A 140 -3.84 -44.66 23.68
N THR A 141 -2.61 -44.20 23.46
CA THR A 141 -1.51 -44.93 22.76
C THR A 141 -0.28 -44.03 22.57
N CYS A 142 0.39 -43.66 23.68
CA CYS A 142 1.71 -43.01 23.64
C CYS A 142 2.77 -43.75 24.49
N ARG A 143 2.74 -45.08 24.49
CA ARG A 143 3.78 -45.93 25.11
C ARG A 143 4.14 -47.09 24.19
N ARG A 144 4.97 -46.86 23.17
CA ARG A 144 5.72 -47.95 22.53
C ARG A 144 6.92 -47.46 21.72
N ILE A 145 7.88 -46.78 22.33
CA ILE A 145 9.26 -46.70 21.81
C ILE A 145 10.22 -46.66 22.99
N GLU A 146 10.48 -47.81 23.62
CA GLU A 146 11.75 -48.12 24.31
C GLU A 146 11.90 -49.64 24.40
N ARG A 147 12.72 -50.19 23.49
CA ARG A 147 13.69 -51.30 23.67
C ARG A 147 14.17 -51.79 22.32
#